data_AF-A0A5D0QJ10-F1
#
_entry.id   AF-A0A5D0QJ10-F1
#
_cell.length_a   1.000
_cell.length_b   1.000
_cell.length_c   1.000
_cell.angle_alpha   90.00
_cell.angle_beta   90.00
_cell.angle_gamma   90.00
#
_symmetry.space_group_name_H-M   'P 1'
#
loop_
_entity.id
_entity.type
_entity.pdbx_description
1 polymer ?
#
loop_
_entity_poly.entity_id
_entity_poly.type
_entity_poly.pdbx_seq_one_letter_code
_entity_poly.pdbx_strand_id
1 'polypeptide(L)'
;MKDDVYGYDQQLYDRSFLNCYQRQAMVMLAERVPDLPLAFSPCLVAGDDIADQVIRIGRPKYDFQSALLDPANLARVGVAREYLPFDTYAQARDLIIETVRRAGYVILFVDVYYLPHTPEYRVDHVVHTITLTSFADGRWSILDDNRASVLCRYAYPEDVIAAAYDNGKLRHVSWFPAGPYDVHAAVTGSAAAFTEVLRDHDDTYALLDGVADLLATPWIAPARTIALLYDAFSVYEGSRACLRAFAARQPAYADAEPALADLVARCRDIRNQLMIGKALGQVDAVRVAAACADLRAAEEGTLKLLRERGGI
;
A
#
# COMPACT_ATOMS: atom_id res chain seq x y z
N MET A 1 -10.85 3.55 -26.28
CA MET A 1 -10.88 2.15 -25.80
C MET A 1 -11.47 2.19 -24.40
N LYS A 2 -12.47 1.35 -24.10
CA LYS A 2 -13.07 1.31 -22.75
C LYS A 2 -12.15 0.45 -21.88
N ASP A 3 -11.76 0.96 -20.72
CA ASP A 3 -10.94 0.20 -19.77
C ASP A 3 -11.71 -1.03 -19.28
N ASP A 4 -11.05 -2.19 -19.30
CA ASP A 4 -11.55 -3.44 -18.74
C ASP A 4 -11.13 -3.51 -17.26
N VAL A 5 -12.00 -3.02 -16.38
CA VAL A 5 -11.71 -2.86 -14.95
C VAL A 5 -11.63 -4.22 -14.27
N TYR A 6 -10.56 -4.44 -13.50
CA TYR A 6 -10.40 -5.62 -12.67
C TYR A 6 -11.34 -5.55 -11.46
N GLY A 7 -11.99 -6.67 -11.12
CA GLY A 7 -12.83 -6.75 -9.92
C GLY A 7 -11.97 -6.96 -8.68
N TYR A 8 -11.93 -5.98 -7.77
CA TYR A 8 -11.28 -6.07 -6.47
C TYR A 8 -11.91 -5.09 -5.48
N ASP A 9 -11.59 -5.20 -4.19
CA ASP A 9 -11.98 -4.19 -3.20
C ASP A 9 -11.17 -2.91 -3.42
N GLN A 10 -11.77 -1.96 -4.14
CA GLN A 10 -11.14 -0.68 -4.49
C GLN A 10 -10.99 0.26 -3.30
N GLN A 11 -11.63 -0.02 -2.15
CA GLN A 11 -11.48 0.80 -0.95
C GLN A 11 -10.31 0.30 -0.09
N LEU A 12 -10.23 -1.02 0.12
CA LEU A 12 -9.17 -1.61 0.94
C LEU A 12 -7.81 -1.66 0.22
N TYR A 13 -7.82 -1.94 -1.08
CA TYR A 13 -6.62 -2.02 -1.90
C TYR A 13 -6.45 -0.78 -2.77
N ASP A 14 -6.76 0.39 -2.23
CA ASP A 14 -6.52 1.65 -2.90
C ASP A 14 -5.03 2.06 -2.84
N ARG A 15 -4.69 3.17 -3.50
CA ARG A 15 -3.33 3.74 -3.47
C ARG A 15 -3.16 4.81 -2.39
N SER A 16 -3.98 4.79 -1.35
CA SER A 16 -3.83 5.70 -0.21
C SER A 16 -2.58 5.31 0.61
N PHE A 17 -2.37 4.00 0.82
CA PHE A 17 -1.23 3.44 1.56
C PHE A 17 -0.39 2.43 0.76
N LEU A 18 -1.03 1.61 -0.08
CA LEU A 18 -0.33 0.57 -0.84
C LEU A 18 0.34 1.17 -2.08
N ASN A 19 1.65 0.97 -2.23
CA ASN A 19 2.33 1.24 -3.49
C ASN A 19 1.90 0.28 -4.60
N CYS A 20 2.31 0.54 -5.86
CA CYS A 20 1.93 -0.27 -7.01
C CYS A 20 2.20 -1.77 -6.79
N TYR A 21 3.39 -2.09 -6.26
CA TYR A 21 3.80 -3.46 -5.96
C TYR A 21 2.94 -4.08 -4.85
N GLN A 22 2.82 -3.41 -3.71
CA GLN A 22 2.06 -3.87 -2.56
C GLN A 22 0.60 -4.13 -2.92
N ARG A 23 -0.02 -3.21 -3.66
CA ARG A 23 -1.41 -3.36 -4.07
C ARG A 23 -1.59 -4.51 -5.04
N GLN A 24 -0.75 -4.62 -6.08
CA GLN A 24 -0.80 -5.76 -7.00
C GLN A 24 -0.61 -7.09 -6.25
N ALA A 25 0.35 -7.15 -5.33
CA ALA A 25 0.57 -8.31 -4.47
C ALA A 25 -0.68 -8.67 -3.62
N MET A 26 -1.24 -7.69 -2.91
CA MET A 26 -2.40 -7.91 -2.04
C MET A 26 -3.64 -8.30 -2.84
N VAL A 27 -3.91 -7.66 -3.99
CA VAL A 27 -5.04 -8.03 -4.85
C VAL A 27 -4.92 -9.48 -5.33
N MET A 28 -3.73 -9.90 -5.79
CA MET A 28 -3.54 -11.28 -6.26
C MET A 28 -3.59 -12.31 -5.12
N LEU A 29 -3.11 -11.94 -3.93
CA LEU A 29 -3.20 -12.79 -2.74
C LEU A 29 -4.64 -12.93 -2.25
N ALA A 30 -5.46 -11.87 -2.34
CA ALA A 30 -6.84 -11.86 -1.83
C ALA A 30 -7.74 -12.90 -2.53
N GLU A 31 -7.42 -13.26 -3.78
CA GLU A 31 -8.13 -14.29 -4.53
C GLU A 31 -7.86 -15.72 -4.03
N ARG A 32 -6.77 -15.89 -3.27
CA ARG A 32 -6.22 -17.20 -2.89
C ARG A 32 -6.19 -17.40 -1.37
N VAL A 33 -6.17 -16.31 -0.61
CA VAL A 33 -6.06 -16.29 0.85
C VAL A 33 -7.30 -15.59 1.43
N PRO A 34 -8.33 -16.35 1.85
CA PRO A 34 -9.58 -15.79 2.35
C PRO A 34 -9.42 -14.86 3.57
N ASP A 35 -8.41 -15.10 4.40
CA ASP A 35 -8.08 -14.25 5.56
C ASP A 35 -6.88 -13.36 5.32
N LEU A 36 -6.61 -12.95 4.08
CA LEU A 36 -5.51 -12.03 3.77
C LEU A 36 -5.45 -10.80 4.71
N PRO A 37 -6.58 -10.21 5.18
CA PRO A 37 -6.49 -9.11 6.13
C PRO A 37 -5.69 -9.40 7.41
N LEU A 38 -5.46 -10.66 7.79
CA LEU A 38 -4.55 -11.03 8.89
C LEU A 38 -3.09 -10.60 8.62
N ALA A 39 -2.70 -10.46 7.35
CA ALA A 39 -1.40 -9.96 6.92
C ALA A 39 -1.20 -8.46 7.19
N PHE A 40 -2.26 -7.73 7.56
CA PHE A 40 -2.20 -6.28 7.84
C PHE A 40 -1.84 -5.92 9.29
N SER A 41 -1.44 -6.88 10.12
CA SER A 41 -0.89 -6.61 11.45
C SER A 41 0.22 -5.55 11.48
N PRO A 42 1.20 -5.48 10.55
CA PRO A 42 2.22 -4.43 10.56
C PRO A 42 1.75 -3.07 10.03
N CYS A 43 0.45 -2.89 9.72
CA CYS A 43 -0.07 -1.62 9.18
C CYS A 43 -0.33 -0.55 10.24
N LEU A 44 -0.08 -0.82 11.53
CA LEU A 44 0.00 0.20 12.58
C LEU A 44 1.31 0.99 12.45
N VAL A 45 1.36 1.87 11.45
CA VAL A 45 2.53 2.74 11.17
C VAL A 45 2.46 3.99 12.04
N ALA A 46 3.55 4.30 12.74
CA ALA A 46 3.66 5.53 13.55
C ALA A 46 3.50 6.79 12.68
N GLY A 47 2.82 7.81 13.21
CA GLY A 47 2.73 9.13 12.61
C GLY A 47 4.10 9.74 12.38
N ASP A 48 5.03 9.52 13.31
CA ASP A 48 6.43 9.95 13.19
C ASP A 48 7.14 9.34 11.96
N ASP A 49 6.96 8.04 11.69
CA ASP A 49 7.53 7.39 10.49
C ASP A 49 6.93 7.96 9.19
N ILE A 50 5.64 8.30 9.22
CA ILE A 50 4.95 8.93 8.08
C ILE A 50 5.50 10.34 7.85
N ALA A 51 5.65 11.14 8.90
CA ALA A 51 6.24 12.47 8.81
C ALA A 51 7.69 12.42 8.31
N ASP A 52 8.48 11.47 8.82
CA ASP A 52 9.87 11.27 8.42
C ASP A 52 10.00 10.99 6.92
N GLN A 53 9.26 9.99 6.43
CA GLN A 53 9.35 9.58 5.03
C GLN A 53 8.72 10.60 4.09
N VAL A 54 7.49 11.05 4.35
CA VAL A 54 6.73 11.87 3.41
C VAL A 54 7.13 13.34 3.49
N ILE A 55 7.25 13.89 4.70
CA ILE A 55 7.47 15.34 4.89
C ILE A 55 8.97 15.66 4.91
N ARG A 56 9.75 14.98 5.75
CA ARG A 56 11.17 15.29 5.95
C ARG A 56 12.04 14.82 4.78
N ILE A 57 11.91 13.55 4.38
CA ILE A 57 12.66 12.97 3.25
C ILE A 57 12.05 13.38 1.91
N GLY A 58 10.75 13.69 1.87
CA GLY A 58 10.06 14.01 0.62
C GLY A 58 9.79 12.79 -0.26
N ARG A 59 9.75 11.59 0.34
CA ARG A 59 9.43 10.34 -0.36
C ARG A 59 8.00 10.44 -0.91
N PRO A 60 7.79 10.21 -2.22
CA PRO A 60 6.45 10.12 -2.77
C PRO A 60 5.63 9.06 -2.01
N LYS A 61 4.35 9.30 -1.76
CA LYS A 61 3.52 8.30 -1.05
C LYS A 61 3.48 6.94 -1.74
N TYR A 62 3.60 6.93 -3.07
CA TYR A 62 3.63 5.70 -3.85
C TYR A 62 4.96 4.93 -3.71
N ASP A 63 5.95 5.50 -3.05
CA ASP A 63 7.21 4.85 -2.69
C ASP A 63 7.34 4.63 -1.18
N PHE A 64 6.27 4.89 -0.41
CA PHE A 64 6.25 4.73 1.04
C PHE A 64 6.66 3.30 1.44
N GLN A 65 7.58 3.19 2.41
CA GLN A 65 8.10 1.91 2.86
C GLN A 65 7.39 1.48 4.13
N SER A 66 6.81 0.28 4.10
CA SER A 66 6.17 -0.38 5.24
C SER A 66 6.60 -1.85 5.32
N ALA A 67 6.42 -2.45 6.50
CA ALA A 67 6.76 -3.85 6.74
C ALA A 67 5.70 -4.84 6.23
N LEU A 68 4.70 -4.37 5.45
CA LEU A 68 3.58 -5.17 4.96
C LEU A 68 4.01 -6.42 4.18
N LEU A 69 5.03 -6.28 3.34
CA LEU A 69 5.56 -7.39 2.53
C LEU A 69 6.89 -7.93 3.08
N ASP A 70 7.19 -7.68 4.35
CA ASP A 70 8.33 -8.31 4.99
C ASP A 70 8.13 -9.84 5.03
N PRO A 71 9.11 -10.66 4.58
CA PRO A 71 8.96 -12.11 4.56
C PRO A 71 8.63 -12.72 5.93
N ALA A 72 9.16 -12.17 7.03
CA ALA A 72 8.87 -12.68 8.37
C ALA A 72 7.41 -12.42 8.74
N ASN A 73 6.88 -11.24 8.42
CA ASN A 73 5.46 -10.91 8.67
C ASN A 73 4.52 -11.78 7.83
N LEU A 74 4.81 -11.97 6.54
CA LEU A 74 4.01 -12.83 5.68
C LEU A 74 4.02 -14.30 6.15
N ALA A 75 5.17 -14.79 6.62
CA ALA A 75 5.29 -16.15 7.14
C ALA A 75 4.39 -16.41 8.35
N ARG A 76 4.10 -15.39 9.18
CA ARG A 76 3.18 -15.49 10.34
C ARG A 76 1.75 -15.82 9.92
N VAL A 77 1.37 -15.52 8.67
CA VAL A 77 0.06 -15.85 8.10
C VAL A 77 0.14 -16.96 7.05
N GLY A 78 1.24 -17.70 7.01
CA GLY A 78 1.43 -18.81 6.07
C GLY A 78 1.62 -18.37 4.62
N VAL A 79 2.01 -17.11 4.37
CA VAL A 79 2.31 -16.59 3.04
C VAL A 79 3.83 -16.54 2.86
N ALA A 80 4.33 -17.19 1.81
CA ALA A 80 5.71 -17.04 1.38
C ALA A 80 5.79 -16.03 0.22
N ARG A 81 6.97 -15.42 0.06
CA ARG A 81 7.26 -14.52 -1.05
C ARG A 81 8.54 -14.98 -1.74
N GLU A 82 8.43 -15.17 -3.05
CA GLU A 82 9.57 -15.32 -3.93
C GLU A 82 9.88 -13.97 -4.57
N TYR A 83 11.17 -13.62 -4.62
CA TYR A 83 11.65 -12.34 -5.14
C TYR A 83 13.05 -12.54 -5.71
N LEU A 84 13.15 -12.68 -7.03
CA LEU A 84 14.37 -13.08 -7.71
C LEU A 84 14.82 -12.02 -8.74
N PRO A 85 16.11 -11.65 -8.75
CA PRO A 85 16.69 -10.80 -9.77
C PRO A 85 17.06 -11.58 -11.04
N PHE A 86 16.97 -10.93 -12.20
CA PHE A 86 17.55 -11.41 -13.47
C PHE A 86 18.13 -10.22 -14.24
N ASP A 87 19.11 -10.47 -15.11
CA ASP A 87 19.70 -9.40 -15.92
C ASP A 87 18.84 -9.06 -17.15
N THR A 88 18.11 -10.06 -17.66
CA THR A 88 17.29 -9.92 -18.87
C THR A 88 16.01 -10.75 -18.79
N TYR A 89 14.99 -10.35 -19.55
CA TYR A 89 13.74 -11.08 -19.72
C TYR A 89 13.99 -12.48 -20.26
N ALA A 90 14.93 -12.63 -21.20
CA ALA A 90 15.28 -13.93 -21.78
C ALA A 90 15.72 -14.95 -20.72
N GLN A 91 16.45 -14.52 -19.69
CA GLN A 91 16.84 -15.39 -18.57
C GLN A 91 15.65 -15.74 -17.67
N ALA A 92 14.75 -14.79 -17.43
CA ALA A 92 13.61 -14.95 -16.53
C ALA A 92 12.41 -15.68 -17.19
N ARG A 93 12.34 -15.69 -18.52
CA ARG A 93 11.16 -16.03 -19.32
C ARG A 93 10.50 -17.35 -18.94
N ASP A 94 11.29 -18.43 -18.90
CA ASP A 94 10.74 -19.76 -18.67
C ASP A 94 10.22 -19.91 -17.24
N LEU A 95 10.90 -19.31 -16.26
CA LEU A 95 10.42 -19.22 -14.89
C LEU A 95 9.11 -18.43 -14.81
N ILE A 96 9.02 -17.30 -15.51
CA ILE A 96 7.83 -16.46 -15.55
C ILE A 96 6.64 -17.25 -16.08
N ILE A 97 6.78 -17.92 -17.24
CA ILE A 97 5.72 -18.72 -17.86
C ILE A 97 5.29 -19.86 -16.93
N GLU A 98 6.24 -20.60 -16.36
CA GLU A 98 5.92 -21.72 -15.47
C GLU A 98 5.27 -21.24 -14.17
N THR A 99 5.72 -20.11 -13.63
CA THR A 99 5.14 -19.50 -12.43
C THR A 99 3.72 -19.04 -12.67
N VAL A 100 3.45 -18.40 -13.81
CA VAL A 100 2.08 -17.99 -14.18
C VAL A 100 1.18 -19.22 -14.33
N ARG A 101 1.67 -20.31 -14.92
CA ARG A 101 0.90 -21.56 -15.03
C ARG A 101 0.60 -22.17 -13.65
N ARG A 102 1.57 -22.17 -12.73
CA ARG A 102 1.46 -22.82 -11.42
C ARG A 102 0.74 -21.98 -10.37
N ALA A 103 1.12 -20.70 -10.23
CA ALA A 103 0.60 -19.78 -9.22
C ALA A 103 -0.56 -18.91 -9.74
N GLY A 104 -0.75 -18.84 -11.05
CA GLY A 104 -1.76 -18.03 -11.73
C GLY A 104 -1.31 -16.59 -12.00
N TYR A 105 -0.15 -16.17 -11.50
CA TYR A 105 0.41 -14.85 -11.78
C TYR A 105 1.90 -14.74 -11.46
N VAL A 106 2.51 -13.67 -11.96
CA VAL A 106 3.80 -13.16 -11.51
C VAL A 106 3.81 -11.63 -11.59
N ILE A 107 4.51 -10.97 -10.69
CA ILE A 107 4.70 -9.52 -10.69
C ILE A 107 6.11 -9.21 -11.22
N LEU A 108 6.18 -8.37 -12.24
CA LEU A 108 7.44 -7.93 -12.83
C LEU A 108 7.73 -6.48 -12.46
N PHE A 109 8.99 -6.21 -12.15
CA PHE A 109 9.50 -4.85 -12.02
C PHE A 109 10.03 -4.40 -13.37
N VAL A 110 9.37 -3.41 -13.96
CA VAL A 110 9.57 -2.95 -15.34
C VAL A 110 9.78 -1.45 -15.38
N ASP A 111 10.15 -0.94 -16.55
CA ASP A 111 10.10 0.48 -16.87
C ASP A 111 8.75 0.83 -17.52
N VAL A 112 7.98 1.71 -16.87
CA VAL A 112 6.64 2.12 -17.32
C VAL A 112 6.68 2.83 -18.68
N TYR A 113 7.82 3.41 -19.08
CA TYR A 113 7.99 4.12 -20.36
C TYR A 113 7.56 3.28 -21.56
N TYR A 114 7.77 1.95 -21.48
CA TYR A 114 7.51 1.01 -22.55
C TYR A 114 6.08 0.49 -22.58
N LEU A 115 5.24 0.82 -21.59
CA LEU A 115 3.88 0.30 -21.49
C LEU A 115 2.90 1.13 -22.36
N PRO A 116 2.21 0.53 -23.34
CA PRO A 116 1.35 1.26 -24.26
C PRO A 116 0.18 2.03 -23.63
N HIS A 117 -0.38 1.54 -22.52
CA HIS A 117 -1.58 2.09 -21.89
C HIS A 117 -1.33 3.34 -21.03
N THR A 118 -0.07 3.68 -20.76
CA THR A 118 0.33 4.77 -19.88
C THR A 118 1.17 5.83 -20.61
N PRO A 119 0.62 6.47 -21.66
CA PRO A 119 1.36 7.42 -22.50
C PRO A 119 1.91 8.63 -21.73
N GLU A 120 1.34 8.97 -20.57
CA GLU A 120 1.79 10.04 -19.69
C GLU A 120 3.22 9.84 -19.13
N TYR A 121 3.72 8.60 -19.06
CA TYR A 121 5.08 8.32 -18.58
C TYR A 121 6.11 8.18 -19.70
N ARG A 122 5.79 8.51 -20.96
CA ARG A 122 6.75 8.49 -22.07
C ARG A 122 7.75 9.65 -22.07
N VAL A 123 7.86 10.37 -20.95
CA VAL A 123 8.80 11.47 -20.75
C VAL A 123 9.87 11.14 -19.70
N ASP A 124 9.72 10.03 -18.97
CA ASP A 124 10.64 9.64 -17.91
C ASP A 124 10.71 8.11 -17.74
N HIS A 125 11.87 7.62 -17.28
CA HIS A 125 12.15 6.20 -17.03
C HIS A 125 11.93 5.88 -15.56
N VAL A 126 10.71 5.46 -15.24
CA VAL A 126 10.24 5.23 -13.86
C VAL A 126 10.06 3.73 -13.62
N VAL A 127 10.57 3.26 -12.48
CA VAL A 127 10.36 1.87 -12.02
C VAL A 127 8.89 1.69 -11.68
N HIS A 128 8.29 0.64 -12.22
CA HIS A 128 6.89 0.30 -12.01
C HIS A 128 6.73 -1.21 -11.90
N THR A 129 5.56 -1.66 -11.46
CA THR A 129 5.24 -3.08 -11.43
C THR A 129 4.02 -3.40 -12.27
N ILE A 130 4.06 -4.54 -12.95
CA ILE A 130 2.92 -5.11 -13.66
C ILE A 130 2.69 -6.56 -13.22
N THR A 131 1.45 -7.01 -13.21
CA THR A 131 1.14 -8.42 -12.97
C THR A 131 0.86 -9.13 -14.28
N LEU A 132 1.58 -10.19 -14.60
CA LEU A 132 1.26 -11.09 -15.71
C LEU A 132 0.38 -12.24 -15.20
N THR A 133 -0.71 -12.55 -15.89
CA THR A 133 -1.69 -13.56 -15.43
C THR A 133 -1.91 -14.72 -16.39
N SER A 134 -1.58 -14.57 -17.68
CA SER A 134 -1.60 -15.67 -18.64
C SER A 134 -0.75 -15.37 -19.87
N PHE A 135 -0.27 -16.41 -20.53
CA PHE A 135 0.46 -16.33 -21.80
C PHE A 135 -0.18 -17.25 -22.84
N ALA A 136 -0.61 -16.68 -23.96
CA ALA A 136 -1.18 -17.42 -25.09
C ALA A 136 -0.90 -16.68 -26.40
N ASP A 137 -0.61 -17.42 -27.47
CA ASP A 137 -0.39 -16.89 -28.83
C ASP A 137 0.63 -15.74 -28.90
N GLY A 138 1.72 -15.84 -28.12
CA GLY A 138 2.78 -14.83 -28.06
C GLY A 138 2.38 -13.54 -27.34
N ARG A 139 1.27 -13.56 -26.59
CA ARG A 139 0.75 -12.40 -25.85
C ARG A 139 0.58 -12.71 -24.37
N TRP A 140 0.91 -11.71 -23.56
CA TRP A 140 0.68 -11.67 -22.14
C TRP A 140 -0.63 -10.96 -21.81
N SER A 141 -1.45 -11.58 -20.97
CA SER A 141 -2.49 -10.85 -20.22
C SER A 141 -1.85 -10.19 -19.01
N ILE A 142 -2.10 -8.91 -18.85
CA ILE A 142 -1.52 -8.11 -17.77
C ILE A 142 -2.59 -7.43 -16.94
N LEU A 143 -2.29 -7.21 -15.66
CA LEU A 143 -3.01 -6.31 -14.78
C LEU A 143 -2.11 -5.14 -14.43
N ASP A 144 -2.61 -3.93 -14.68
CA ASP A 144 -1.92 -2.70 -14.33
C ASP A 144 -2.90 -1.53 -14.16
N ASP A 145 -2.43 -0.43 -13.59
CA ASP A 145 -3.19 0.80 -13.41
C ASP A 145 -3.48 1.52 -14.71
N ASN A 146 -4.73 1.96 -14.87
CA ASN A 146 -5.01 3.07 -15.76
C ASN A 146 -4.55 4.42 -15.15
N ARG A 147 -4.67 5.50 -15.93
CA ARG A 147 -4.37 6.88 -15.49
C ARG A 147 -5.10 7.33 -14.22
N ALA A 148 -6.22 6.68 -13.88
CA ALA A 148 -7.02 6.98 -12.69
C ALA A 148 -6.62 6.10 -11.49
N SER A 149 -5.50 5.37 -11.58
CA SER A 149 -5.03 4.46 -10.52
C SER A 149 -5.99 3.30 -10.22
N VAL A 150 -6.76 2.87 -11.23
CA VAL A 150 -7.66 1.71 -11.16
C VAL A 150 -7.01 0.55 -11.90
N LEU A 151 -6.96 -0.62 -11.25
CA LEU A 151 -6.40 -1.81 -11.86
C LEU A 151 -7.29 -2.31 -13.01
N CYS A 152 -6.71 -2.47 -14.19
CA CYS A 152 -7.37 -2.86 -15.42
C CYS A 152 -6.63 -4.03 -16.08
N ARG A 153 -7.33 -4.72 -16.99
CA ARG A 153 -6.76 -5.78 -17.82
C ARG A 153 -6.26 -5.19 -19.14
N TYR A 154 -5.06 -5.59 -19.53
CA TYR A 154 -4.53 -5.33 -20.87
C TYR A 154 -3.91 -6.59 -21.45
N ALA A 155 -3.58 -6.55 -22.75
CA ALA A 155 -2.89 -7.65 -23.40
C ALA A 155 -1.80 -7.14 -24.34
N TYR A 156 -0.56 -7.56 -24.15
CA TYR A 156 0.60 -7.14 -24.95
C TYR A 156 1.32 -8.29 -25.59
N PRO A 157 1.93 -8.10 -26.78
CA PRO A 157 2.86 -9.07 -27.30
C PRO A 157 4.11 -9.14 -26.40
N GLU A 158 4.78 -10.28 -26.46
CA GLU A 158 5.93 -10.60 -25.60
C GLU A 158 7.10 -9.62 -25.72
N ASP A 159 7.33 -9.05 -26.91
CA ASP A 159 8.39 -8.08 -27.18
C ASP A 159 8.25 -6.79 -26.35
N VAL A 160 7.02 -6.34 -26.12
CA VAL A 160 6.72 -5.18 -25.25
C VAL A 160 7.09 -5.49 -23.80
N ILE A 161 6.75 -6.70 -23.31
CA ILE A 161 7.07 -7.12 -21.95
C ILE A 161 8.58 -7.26 -21.77
N ALA A 162 9.26 -7.85 -22.75
CA ALA A 162 10.71 -7.97 -22.75
C ALA A 162 11.39 -6.60 -22.72
N ALA A 163 10.96 -5.66 -23.59
CA ALA A 163 11.51 -4.31 -23.61
C ALA A 163 11.28 -3.55 -22.30
N ALA A 164 10.09 -3.64 -21.72
CA ALA A 164 9.78 -2.99 -20.44
C ALA A 164 10.63 -3.57 -19.30
N TYR A 165 10.86 -4.88 -19.29
CA TYR A 165 11.68 -5.55 -18.28
C TYR A 165 13.17 -5.24 -18.43
N ASP A 166 13.73 -5.40 -19.63
CA ASP A 166 15.16 -5.23 -19.90
C ASP A 166 15.64 -3.79 -19.66
N ASN A 167 14.76 -2.81 -19.85
CA ASN A 167 15.08 -1.41 -19.57
C ASN A 167 14.72 -0.99 -18.12
N GLY A 168 14.11 -1.87 -17.33
CA GLY A 168 13.85 -1.64 -15.91
C GLY A 168 15.14 -1.58 -15.10
N LYS A 169 15.20 -0.69 -14.10
CA LYS A 169 16.37 -0.58 -13.20
C LYS A 169 16.51 -1.73 -12.21
N LEU A 170 15.38 -2.29 -11.75
CA LEU A 170 15.38 -3.36 -10.76
C LEU A 170 15.45 -4.76 -11.40
N ARG A 171 14.69 -5.03 -12.46
CA ARG A 171 14.64 -6.36 -13.15
C ARG A 171 14.42 -7.52 -12.19
N HIS A 172 13.34 -7.44 -11.42
CA HIS A 172 12.95 -8.47 -10.47
C HIS A 172 11.65 -9.14 -10.89
N VAL A 173 11.54 -10.41 -10.50
CA VAL A 173 10.36 -11.24 -10.66
C VAL A 173 9.90 -11.64 -9.25
N SER A 174 8.62 -11.40 -8.94
CA SER A 174 8.05 -11.72 -7.64
C SER A 174 6.73 -12.43 -7.77
N TRP A 175 6.51 -13.43 -6.91
CA TRP A 175 5.22 -14.09 -6.77
C TRP A 175 5.08 -14.63 -5.35
N PHE A 176 3.87 -15.05 -5.02
CA PHE A 176 3.56 -15.64 -3.72
C PHE A 176 3.06 -17.05 -3.99
N PRO A 177 3.88 -18.10 -3.74
CA PRO A 177 3.49 -19.46 -4.04
C PRO A 177 2.26 -19.85 -3.22
N ALA A 178 1.31 -20.52 -3.87
CA ALA A 178 0.19 -21.15 -3.19
C ALA A 178 0.69 -22.40 -2.46
N GLY A 179 0.71 -22.37 -1.14
CA GLY A 179 0.96 -23.52 -0.28
C GLY A 179 -0.32 -23.97 0.44
N PRO A 180 -0.25 -25.06 1.23
CA PRO A 180 -1.32 -25.37 2.16
C PRO A 180 -1.49 -24.19 3.14
N TYR A 181 -2.68 -23.61 3.15
CA TYR A 181 -3.03 -22.49 4.03
C TYR A 181 -3.75 -23.00 5.27
N ASP A 182 -3.21 -22.68 6.44
CA ASP A 182 -3.79 -23.01 7.75
C ASP A 182 -4.30 -21.72 8.42
N VAL A 183 -5.62 -21.56 8.41
CA VAL A 183 -6.30 -20.41 9.02
C VAL A 183 -6.04 -20.31 10.52
N HIS A 184 -5.92 -21.42 11.24
CA HIS A 184 -5.72 -21.40 12.69
C HIS A 184 -4.29 -20.93 13.03
N ALA A 185 -3.31 -21.42 12.26
CA ALA A 185 -1.93 -20.93 12.35
C ALA A 185 -1.84 -19.45 11.99
N ALA A 186 -2.54 -19.00 10.93
CA ALA A 186 -2.54 -17.59 10.53
C ALA A 186 -3.18 -16.66 11.57
N VAL A 187 -4.31 -17.07 12.18
CA VAL A 187 -4.94 -16.32 13.27
C VAL A 187 -4.01 -16.21 14.47
N THR A 188 -3.38 -17.32 14.88
CA THR A 188 -2.47 -17.33 16.03
C THR A 188 -1.20 -16.52 15.75
N GLY A 189 -0.59 -16.71 14.58
CA GLY A 189 0.64 -16.04 14.19
C GLY A 189 0.47 -14.54 14.01
N SER A 190 -0.63 -14.11 13.41
CA SER A 190 -0.95 -12.68 13.24
C SER A 190 -1.30 -11.98 14.56
N ALA A 191 -1.98 -12.67 15.49
CA ALA A 191 -2.23 -12.13 16.83
C ALA A 191 -0.91 -11.87 17.56
N ALA A 192 0.00 -12.86 17.57
CA ALA A 192 1.32 -12.74 18.21
C ALA A 192 2.16 -11.62 17.58
N ALA A 193 2.21 -11.55 16.24
CA ALA A 193 2.92 -10.49 15.53
C ALA A 193 2.35 -9.11 15.85
N PHE A 194 1.03 -8.97 15.91
CA PHE A 194 0.43 -7.68 16.26
C PHE A 194 0.68 -7.27 17.70
N THR A 195 0.72 -8.22 18.64
CA THR A 195 1.14 -7.96 20.03
C THR A 195 2.58 -7.46 20.09
N GLU A 196 3.50 -8.01 19.27
CA GLU A 196 4.88 -7.47 19.13
C GLU A 196 4.84 -6.03 18.61
N VAL A 197 4.09 -5.76 17.53
CA VAL A 197 3.90 -4.40 16.98
C VAL A 197 3.38 -3.43 18.05
N LEU A 198 2.38 -3.81 18.86
CA LEU A 198 1.81 -2.94 19.90
C LEU A 198 2.79 -2.60 21.04
N ARG A 199 3.72 -3.52 21.35
CA ARG A 199 4.77 -3.29 22.37
C ARG A 199 5.83 -2.33 21.87
N ASP A 200 6.21 -2.49 20.60
CA ASP A 200 7.28 -1.71 19.99
C ASP A 200 6.78 -0.37 19.43
N HIS A 201 5.45 -0.19 19.32
CA HIS A 201 4.85 1.03 18.82
C HIS A 201 5.08 2.21 19.76
N ASP A 202 5.91 3.14 19.30
CA ASP A 202 6.19 4.43 19.92
C ASP A 202 5.92 5.54 18.90
N ASP A 203 5.15 6.54 19.31
CA ASP A 203 4.72 7.65 18.45
C ASP A 203 4.63 8.91 19.31
N THR A 204 5.42 9.93 18.95
CA THR A 204 5.37 11.24 19.61
C THR A 204 4.22 12.11 19.10
N TYR A 205 3.53 11.65 18.06
CA TYR A 205 2.47 12.37 17.35
C TYR A 205 2.96 13.65 16.68
N ALA A 206 4.24 13.74 16.30
CA ALA A 206 4.80 14.93 15.68
C ALA A 206 4.09 15.29 14.37
N LEU A 207 3.59 14.29 13.63
CA LEU A 207 2.75 14.51 12.45
C LEU A 207 1.47 15.28 12.78
N LEU A 208 0.77 14.90 13.85
CA LEU A 208 -0.54 15.46 14.20
C LEU A 208 -0.42 16.81 14.90
N ASP A 209 0.56 16.94 15.79
CA ASP A 209 0.81 18.16 16.55
C ASP A 209 1.49 19.25 15.70
N GLY A 210 2.34 18.85 14.75
CA GLY A 210 3.17 19.78 13.96
C GLY A 210 2.47 20.42 12.74
N VAL A 211 1.20 20.11 12.47
CA VAL A 211 0.52 20.56 11.24
C VAL A 211 0.40 22.09 11.15
N ALA A 212 0.03 22.75 12.25
CA ALA A 212 -0.13 24.21 12.27
C ALA A 212 1.21 24.91 11.96
N ASP A 213 2.29 24.45 12.59
CA ASP A 213 3.63 25.00 12.41
C ASP A 213 4.14 24.79 10.99
N LEU A 214 3.89 23.61 10.42
CA LEU A 214 4.28 23.32 9.05
C LEU A 214 3.52 24.21 8.05
N LEU A 215 2.21 24.42 8.25
CA LEU A 215 1.39 25.31 7.42
C LEU A 215 1.80 26.78 7.54
N ALA A 216 2.25 27.21 8.73
CA ALA A 216 2.72 28.57 8.99
C ALA A 216 4.18 28.81 8.56
N THR A 217 4.91 27.77 8.12
CA THR A 217 6.33 27.88 7.80
C THR A 217 6.57 28.81 6.61
N PRO A 218 7.28 29.96 6.78
CA PRO A 218 7.44 30.94 5.71
C PRO A 218 8.45 30.50 4.62
N TRP A 219 9.23 29.45 4.90
CA TRP A 219 10.30 28.96 4.03
C TRP A 219 9.83 27.92 3.01
N ILE A 220 8.60 27.42 3.13
CA ILE A 220 8.02 26.41 2.25
C ILE A 220 6.79 27.02 1.59
N ALA A 221 6.68 26.89 0.26
CA ALA A 221 5.51 27.36 -0.45
C ALA A 221 4.24 26.67 0.09
N PRO A 222 3.15 27.40 0.42
CA PRO A 222 1.94 26.82 1.01
C PRO A 222 1.38 25.64 0.22
N ALA A 223 1.36 25.74 -1.11
CA ALA A 223 0.91 24.65 -1.99
C ALA A 223 1.73 23.37 -1.82
N ARG A 224 3.03 23.48 -1.58
CA ARG A 224 3.91 22.33 -1.32
C ARG A 224 3.60 21.72 0.04
N THR A 225 3.45 22.54 1.08
CA THR A 225 3.08 22.05 2.41
C THR A 225 1.74 21.31 2.39
N ILE A 226 0.72 21.90 1.77
CA ILE A 226 -0.61 21.29 1.65
C ILE A 226 -0.53 19.95 0.89
N ALA A 227 0.27 19.86 -0.17
CA ALA A 227 0.48 18.62 -0.92
C ALA A 227 1.16 17.53 -0.07
N LEU A 228 2.21 17.88 0.68
CA LEU A 228 2.91 16.95 1.57
C LEU A 228 1.99 16.43 2.68
N LEU A 229 1.23 17.31 3.31
CA LEU A 229 0.24 16.93 4.33
C LEU A 229 -0.86 16.04 3.74
N TYR A 230 -1.37 16.38 2.56
CA TYR A 230 -2.38 15.57 1.89
C TYR A 230 -1.87 14.14 1.65
N ASP A 231 -0.63 13.99 1.21
CA ASP A 231 -0.02 12.68 0.99
C ASP A 231 0.29 11.95 2.31
N ALA A 232 0.74 12.65 3.36
CA ALA A 232 0.95 12.06 4.69
C ALA A 232 -0.36 11.52 5.29
N PHE A 233 -1.45 12.30 5.25
CA PHE A 233 -2.76 11.86 5.72
C PHE A 233 -3.41 10.81 4.81
N SER A 234 -3.03 10.74 3.53
CA SER A 234 -3.39 9.63 2.65
C SER A 234 -2.77 8.31 3.14
N VAL A 235 -1.48 8.33 3.47
CA VAL A 235 -0.75 7.16 4.01
C VAL A 235 -1.33 6.76 5.36
N TYR A 236 -1.58 7.73 6.24
CA TYR A 236 -2.18 7.50 7.56
C TYR A 236 -3.57 6.86 7.44
N GLU A 237 -4.47 7.41 6.61
CA GLU A 237 -5.82 6.85 6.39
C GLU A 237 -5.75 5.41 5.91
N GLY A 238 -4.93 5.14 4.89
CA GLY A 238 -4.82 3.79 4.32
C GLY A 238 -4.19 2.78 5.28
N SER A 239 -3.21 3.20 6.10
CA SER A 239 -2.61 2.31 7.10
C SER A 239 -3.64 1.89 8.16
N ARG A 240 -4.48 2.83 8.62
CA ARG A 240 -5.57 2.55 9.58
C ARG A 240 -6.70 1.76 8.93
N ALA A 241 -6.97 1.94 7.64
CA ALA A 241 -7.94 1.14 6.90
C ALA A 241 -7.49 -0.34 6.78
N CYS A 242 -6.21 -0.59 6.49
CA CYS A 242 -5.66 -1.94 6.52
C CYS A 242 -5.73 -2.54 7.94
N LEU A 243 -5.39 -1.76 8.97
CA LEU A 243 -5.47 -2.20 10.37
C LEU A 243 -6.91 -2.51 10.81
N ARG A 244 -7.89 -1.73 10.36
CA ARG A 244 -9.32 -2.00 10.56
C ARG A 244 -9.72 -3.35 9.96
N ALA A 245 -9.28 -3.64 8.72
CA ALA A 245 -9.55 -4.92 8.07
C ALA A 245 -8.89 -6.10 8.82
N PHE A 246 -7.68 -5.90 9.36
CA PHE A 246 -7.04 -6.85 10.27
C PHE A 246 -7.89 -7.10 11.52
N ALA A 247 -8.27 -6.05 12.24
CA ALA A 247 -9.05 -6.15 13.47
C ALA A 247 -10.39 -6.85 13.23
N ALA A 248 -11.08 -6.53 12.14
CA ALA A 248 -12.34 -7.18 11.74
C ALA A 248 -12.18 -8.70 11.52
N ARG A 249 -10.98 -9.17 11.15
CA ARG A 249 -10.71 -10.59 10.90
C ARG A 249 -10.07 -11.32 12.08
N GLN A 250 -9.40 -10.60 12.98
CA GLN A 250 -8.70 -11.16 14.13
C GLN A 250 -9.60 -11.16 15.37
N PRO A 251 -10.06 -12.33 15.87
CA PRO A 251 -11.01 -12.39 16.98
C PRO A 251 -10.60 -11.63 18.24
N ALA A 252 -9.29 -11.56 18.54
CA ALA A 252 -8.79 -10.85 19.72
C ALA A 252 -9.01 -9.32 19.68
N TYR A 253 -9.14 -8.73 18.48
CA TYR A 253 -9.23 -7.28 18.30
C TYR A 253 -10.52 -6.84 17.58
N ALA A 254 -11.48 -7.76 17.38
CA ALA A 254 -12.69 -7.50 16.61
C ALA A 254 -13.55 -6.36 17.16
N ASP A 255 -13.51 -6.13 18.48
CA ASP A 255 -14.24 -5.05 19.13
C ASP A 255 -13.58 -3.67 18.99
N ALA A 256 -12.32 -3.60 18.54
CA ALA A 256 -11.64 -2.36 18.20
C ALA A 256 -11.94 -1.86 16.78
N GLU A 257 -12.61 -2.66 15.95
CA GLU A 257 -12.96 -2.29 14.57
C GLU A 257 -13.74 -0.96 14.47
N PRO A 258 -14.74 -0.67 15.31
CA PRO A 258 -15.46 0.61 15.24
C PRO A 258 -14.58 1.82 15.58
N ALA A 259 -13.65 1.66 16.53
CA ALA A 259 -12.71 2.73 16.89
C ALA A 259 -11.73 3.00 15.73
N LEU A 260 -11.22 1.94 15.09
CA LEU A 260 -10.39 2.06 13.89
C LEU A 260 -11.17 2.69 12.71
N ALA A 261 -12.45 2.38 12.57
CA ALA A 261 -13.31 3.01 11.57
C ALA A 261 -13.48 4.52 11.80
N ASP A 262 -13.62 4.94 13.07
CA ASP A 262 -13.68 6.36 13.45
C ASP A 262 -12.38 7.10 13.09
N LEU A 263 -11.20 6.49 13.34
CA LEU A 263 -9.91 7.04 12.94
C LEU A 263 -9.81 7.26 11.43
N VAL A 264 -10.23 6.27 10.64
CA VAL A 264 -10.26 6.36 9.17
C VAL A 264 -11.17 7.52 8.72
N ALA A 265 -12.34 7.68 9.34
CA ALA A 265 -13.27 8.76 9.00
C ALA A 265 -12.70 10.14 9.33
N ARG A 266 -12.14 10.33 10.53
CA ARG A 266 -11.50 11.59 10.96
C ARG A 266 -10.32 11.96 10.06
N CYS A 267 -9.47 10.99 9.75
CA CYS A 267 -8.34 11.19 8.85
C CYS A 267 -8.80 11.59 7.43
N ARG A 268 -9.88 10.99 6.93
CA ARG A 268 -10.49 11.35 5.65
C ARG A 268 -11.00 12.79 5.65
N ASP A 269 -11.59 13.26 6.75
CA ASP A 269 -12.05 14.65 6.86
C ASP A 269 -10.89 15.65 6.81
N ILE A 270 -9.76 15.35 7.45
CA ILE A 270 -8.53 16.13 7.33
C ILE A 270 -8.04 16.14 5.88
N ARG A 271 -7.98 14.96 5.25
CA ARG A 271 -7.54 14.80 3.85
C ARG A 271 -8.44 15.59 2.88
N ASN A 272 -9.76 15.62 3.11
CA ASN A 272 -10.71 16.39 2.31
C ASN A 272 -10.49 17.90 2.45
N GLN A 273 -10.23 18.40 3.66
CA GLN A 273 -9.86 19.80 3.88
C GLN A 273 -8.59 20.18 3.13
N LEU A 274 -7.56 19.32 3.17
CA LEU A 274 -6.31 19.52 2.44
C LEU A 274 -6.49 19.42 0.92
N MET A 275 -7.37 18.55 0.43
CA MET A 275 -7.72 18.45 -0.98
C MET A 275 -8.36 19.74 -1.51
N ILE A 276 -9.33 20.29 -0.77
CA ILE A 276 -9.94 21.59 -1.06
C ILE A 276 -8.85 22.67 -1.00
N GLY A 277 -8.00 22.64 0.01
CA GLY A 277 -6.91 23.59 0.16
C GLY A 277 -5.89 23.54 -0.98
N LYS A 278 -5.64 22.35 -1.55
CA LYS A 278 -4.78 22.17 -2.73
C LYS A 278 -5.38 22.83 -3.97
N ALA A 279 -6.70 22.76 -4.13
CA ALA A 279 -7.41 23.42 -5.23
C ALA A 279 -7.48 24.95 -5.06
N LEU A 280 -7.62 25.43 -3.82
CA LEU A 280 -7.72 26.86 -3.51
C LEU A 280 -6.37 27.57 -3.27
N GLY A 281 -5.29 26.81 -3.09
CA GLY A 281 -3.95 27.31 -2.75
C GLY A 281 -3.79 27.74 -1.29
N GLN A 282 -4.79 27.53 -0.43
CA GLN A 282 -4.81 27.94 0.97
C GLN A 282 -5.71 27.02 1.80
N VAL A 283 -5.44 26.87 3.08
CA VAL A 283 -6.25 26.09 4.02
C VAL A 283 -6.37 26.82 5.36
N ASP A 284 -7.48 26.60 6.07
CA ASP A 284 -7.65 27.07 7.44
C ASP A 284 -6.79 26.21 8.39
N ALA A 285 -5.61 26.71 8.74
CA ALA A 285 -4.66 26.00 9.59
C ALA A 285 -5.21 25.71 10.99
N VAL A 286 -6.04 26.60 11.55
CA VAL A 286 -6.63 26.40 12.88
C VAL A 286 -7.62 25.25 12.85
N ARG A 287 -8.47 25.20 11.81
CA ARG A 287 -9.44 24.12 11.63
C ARG A 287 -8.76 22.77 11.41
N VAL A 288 -7.71 22.72 10.58
CA VAL A 288 -6.96 21.49 10.33
C VAL A 288 -6.25 21.03 11.61
N ALA A 289 -5.60 21.93 12.34
CA ALA A 289 -4.94 21.58 13.60
C ALA A 289 -5.91 21.05 14.66
N ALA A 290 -7.10 21.65 14.78
CA ALA A 290 -8.15 21.14 15.67
C ALA A 290 -8.58 19.72 15.29
N ALA A 291 -8.79 19.45 13.99
CA ALA A 291 -9.11 18.11 13.52
C ALA A 291 -7.97 17.09 13.78
N CYS A 292 -6.70 17.52 13.71
CA CYS A 292 -5.56 16.68 14.04
C CYS A 292 -5.48 16.36 15.54
N ALA A 293 -5.79 17.34 16.41
CA ALA A 293 -5.88 17.12 17.85
C ALA A 293 -7.01 16.12 18.22
N ASP A 294 -8.17 16.24 17.56
CA ASP A 294 -9.27 15.29 17.73
C ASP A 294 -8.90 13.88 17.25
N LEU A 295 -8.19 13.76 16.12
CA LEU A 295 -7.67 12.49 15.62
C LEU A 295 -6.66 11.87 16.59
N ARG A 296 -5.74 12.69 17.14
CA ARG A 296 -4.74 12.23 18.12
C ARG A 296 -5.42 11.63 19.35
N ALA A 297 -6.37 12.34 19.95
CA ALA A 297 -7.08 11.86 21.14
C ALA A 297 -7.81 10.53 20.87
N ALA A 298 -8.38 10.38 19.67
CA ALA A 298 -9.00 9.12 19.24
C ALA A 298 -7.95 8.00 19.02
N GLU A 299 -6.78 8.31 18.45
CA GLU A 299 -5.69 7.34 18.24
C GLU A 299 -5.16 6.82 19.58
N GLU A 300 -4.89 7.72 20.54
CA GLU A 300 -4.45 7.38 21.89
C GLU A 300 -5.46 6.44 22.59
N GLY A 301 -6.76 6.76 22.49
CA GLY A 301 -7.83 5.91 23.03
C GLY A 301 -7.90 4.53 22.35
N THR A 302 -7.73 4.49 21.03
CA THR A 302 -7.73 3.25 20.24
C THR A 302 -6.51 2.39 20.55
N LEU A 303 -5.32 2.98 20.65
CA LEU A 303 -4.09 2.28 21.02
C LEU A 303 -4.18 1.68 22.42
N LYS A 304 -4.77 2.41 23.38
CA LYS A 304 -5.02 1.87 24.72
C LYS A 304 -5.93 0.65 24.66
N LEU A 305 -7.05 0.73 23.92
CA LEU A 305 -7.96 -0.41 23.73
C LEU A 305 -7.23 -1.61 23.10
N LEU A 306 -6.45 -1.39 22.03
CA LEU A 306 -5.72 -2.45 21.35
C LEU A 306 -4.68 -3.12 22.28
N ARG A 307 -3.96 -2.35 23.11
CA ARG A 307 -3.02 -2.88 24.10
C ARG A 307 -3.71 -3.71 25.18
N GLU A 308 -4.83 -3.22 25.72
CA GLU A 308 -5.64 -3.98 26.69
C GLU A 308 -6.12 -5.33 26.12
N ARG A 309 -6.51 -5.35 24.84
CA ARG A 309 -6.89 -6.59 24.14
C ARG A 309 -5.70 -7.50 23.82
N GLY A 310 -4.55 -6.92 23.55
CA GLY A 310 -3.28 -7.63 23.35
C GLY A 310 -2.65 -8.14 24.65
N GLY A 311 -3.23 -7.81 25.82
CA GLY A 311 -2.68 -8.18 27.13
C GLY A 311 -1.41 -7.43 27.50
N ILE A 312 -1.28 -6.18 27.04
CA ILE A 312 -0.14 -5.26 27.29
C ILE A 312 -0.62 -4.07 28.13
#